data_AF-A0A7J2TZH8-F1
#
_entry.id   AF-A0A7J2TZH8-F1
#
_cell.length_a   1.000
_cell.length_b   1.000
_cell.length_c   1.000
_cell.angle_alpha   90.00
_cell.angle_beta   90.00
_cell.angle_gamma   90.00
#
_symmetry.space_group_name_H-M   'P 1'
#
loop_
_entity.id
_entity.type
_entity.pdbx_description
1 polymer ?
#
loop_
_entity_poly.entity_id
_entity_poly.type
_entity_poly.pdbx_seq_one_letter_code
_entity_poly.pdbx_strand_id
1 'polypeptide(L)'
;MVRRRGLPNIQELVVVRISEVSQFAAWCDLLEYDAKGIIPISEAAGKWIFDVGEVVKEGEVKVAKVIKVEEDKKLVHLSLKRVSKLDEKEKMNEFRKEERGEKLLEMAAKSLGKSLDEAYNEVGYLLQEKFGSLYDGIINIKKNYAKLEKLKVPKEWIDAITEIVE
;
A
#
# COMPACT_ATOMS: atom_id res chain seq x y z
N MET A 1 -1.13 -5.88 5.99
CA MET A 1 -1.48 -5.16 4.75
C MET A 1 -0.83 -3.82 4.89
N VAL A 2 0.06 -3.48 3.96
CA VAL A 2 0.87 -2.26 3.98
C VAL A 2 0.01 -1.07 4.36
N ARG A 3 0.38 -0.36 5.43
CA ARG A 3 -0.41 0.78 5.90
C ARG A 3 0.26 2.09 5.49
N ARG A 4 -0.45 2.93 4.75
CA ARG A 4 -0.14 4.35 4.58
C ARG A 4 -1.09 5.20 5.42
N ARG A 5 -0.64 6.38 5.83
CA ARG A 5 -1.49 7.33 6.57
C ARG A 5 -2.44 8.05 5.62
N GLY A 6 -3.68 8.26 6.06
CA GLY A 6 -4.65 9.09 5.38
C GLY A 6 -5.35 8.41 4.20
N LEU A 7 -5.70 9.21 3.20
CA LEU A 7 -6.34 8.78 1.96
C LEU A 7 -5.36 9.01 0.79
N PRO A 8 -5.49 8.24 -0.31
CA PRO A 8 -4.64 8.44 -1.47
C PRO A 8 -4.92 9.78 -2.14
N ASN A 9 -3.93 10.29 -2.88
CA ASN A 9 -4.09 11.53 -3.63
C ASN A 9 -4.80 11.29 -4.97
N ILE A 10 -5.41 12.34 -5.52
CA ILE A 10 -5.96 12.30 -6.88
C ILE A 10 -4.82 12.02 -7.88
N GLN A 11 -5.07 11.13 -8.84
CA GLN A 11 -4.10 10.57 -9.80
C GLN A 11 -3.08 9.58 -9.25
N GLU A 12 -3.11 9.27 -7.97
CA GLU A 12 -2.25 8.23 -7.39
C GLU A 12 -2.64 6.84 -7.91
N LEU A 13 -1.66 5.96 -8.07
CA LEU A 13 -1.87 4.54 -8.35
C LEU A 13 -1.92 3.78 -7.03
N VAL A 14 -2.97 2.97 -6.86
CA VAL A 14 -3.22 2.19 -5.66
C VAL A 14 -3.46 0.73 -6.01
N VAL A 15 -3.05 -0.17 -5.12
CA VAL A 15 -3.38 -1.59 -5.22
C VAL A 15 -4.68 -1.86 -4.48
N VAL A 16 -5.61 -2.51 -5.16
CA VAL A 16 -6.93 -2.83 -4.63
C VAL A 16 -7.24 -4.30 -4.76
N ARG A 17 -8.05 -4.82 -3.83
CA ARG A 17 -8.65 -6.15 -3.92
C ARG A 17 -10.14 -6.00 -4.17
N ILE A 18 -10.63 -6.62 -5.24
CA ILE A 18 -12.05 -6.61 -5.57
C ILE A 18 -12.83 -7.37 -4.49
N SER A 19 -13.81 -6.71 -3.89
CA SER A 19 -14.63 -7.28 -2.81
C SER A 19 -16.00 -7.72 -3.31
N GLU A 20 -16.60 -6.98 -4.24
CA GLU A 20 -17.91 -7.30 -4.82
C GLU A 20 -17.95 -6.83 -6.27
N VAL A 21 -18.55 -7.63 -7.16
CA VAL A 21 -18.76 -7.24 -8.57
C VAL A 21 -20.24 -7.21 -8.88
N SER A 22 -20.70 -6.05 -9.36
CA SER A 22 -22.03 -5.86 -9.93
C SER A 22 -21.94 -5.55 -11.42
N GLN A 23 -23.07 -5.59 -12.12
CA GLN A 23 -23.14 -5.29 -13.55
C GLN A 23 -22.55 -3.91 -13.91
N PHE A 24 -22.75 -2.89 -13.07
CA PHE A 24 -22.38 -1.50 -13.39
C PHE A 24 -21.18 -0.97 -12.60
N ALA A 25 -20.73 -1.68 -11.56
CA ALA A 25 -19.59 -1.26 -10.75
C ALA A 25 -18.94 -2.44 -10.03
N ALA A 26 -17.64 -2.33 -9.78
CA ALA A 26 -16.93 -3.20 -8.85
C ALA A 26 -16.54 -2.42 -7.60
N TRP A 27 -16.81 -3.01 -6.44
CA TRP A 27 -16.33 -2.53 -5.16
C TRP A 27 -15.02 -3.22 -4.82
N CYS A 28 -14.14 -2.50 -4.13
CA CYS A 28 -12.85 -3.01 -3.75
C CYS A 28 -12.35 -2.39 -2.44
N ASP A 29 -11.43 -3.07 -1.78
CA ASP A 29 -10.72 -2.57 -0.62
C ASP A 29 -9.33 -2.11 -1.07
N LEU A 30 -8.91 -0.91 -0.62
CA LEU A 30 -7.56 -0.42 -0.88
C LEU A 30 -6.60 -1.18 0.03
N LEU A 31 -5.59 -1.84 -0.54
CA LEU A 31 -4.65 -2.64 0.25
C LEU A 31 -3.58 -1.80 0.97
N GLU A 32 -3.42 -0.54 0.53
CA GLU A 32 -2.43 0.41 1.06
C GLU A 32 -3.05 1.41 2.06
N TYR A 33 -4.38 1.55 2.06
CA TYR A 33 -5.11 2.59 2.78
C TYR A 33 -6.36 2.01 3.46
N ASP A 34 -6.72 2.53 4.63
CA ASP A 34 -7.97 2.16 5.32
C ASP A 34 -9.18 2.87 4.68
N ALA A 35 -9.51 2.48 3.44
CA ALA A 35 -10.56 3.07 2.63
C ALA A 35 -11.17 2.06 1.65
N LYS A 36 -12.42 2.33 1.24
CA LYS A 36 -13.11 1.57 0.19
C LYS A 36 -12.96 2.25 -1.17
N GLY A 37 -12.95 1.43 -2.21
CA GLY A 37 -12.87 1.86 -3.60
C GLY A 37 -14.08 1.42 -4.41
N ILE A 38 -14.45 2.23 -5.40
CA ILE A 38 -15.47 1.89 -6.40
C ILE A 38 -14.93 2.13 -7.81
N ILE A 39 -15.15 1.16 -8.70
CA ILE A 39 -14.79 1.21 -10.11
C ILE A 39 -16.09 1.15 -10.93
N PRO A 40 -16.59 2.28 -11.45
CA PRO A 40 -17.76 2.26 -12.32
C PRO A 40 -17.43 1.62 -13.67
N ILE A 41 -18.44 1.07 -14.35
CA ILE A 41 -18.31 0.42 -15.67
C ILE A 41 -17.63 1.31 -16.71
N SER A 42 -17.89 2.62 -16.66
CA SER A 42 -17.27 3.61 -17.54
C SER A 42 -15.76 3.75 -17.32
N GLU A 43 -15.23 3.37 -16.16
CA GLU A 43 -13.81 3.44 -15.80
C GLU A 43 -13.14 2.07 -15.69
N ALA A 44 -13.90 0.98 -15.84
CA ALA A 44 -13.40 -0.39 -15.79
C ALA A 44 -12.62 -0.79 -17.07
N ALA A 45 -13.08 -0.39 -18.25
CA ALA A 45 -12.43 -0.72 -19.53
C ALA A 45 -12.38 0.45 -20.50
N GLY A 46 -11.39 0.43 -21.40
CA GLY A 46 -11.30 1.37 -22.52
C GLY A 46 -12.20 1.01 -23.71
N LYS A 47 -12.74 -0.21 -23.73
CA LYS A 47 -13.71 -0.70 -24.72
C LYS A 47 -15.12 -0.74 -24.11
N TRP A 48 -16.14 -0.76 -24.96
CA TRP A 48 -17.51 -0.99 -24.51
C TRP A 48 -17.66 -2.40 -23.92
N ILE A 49 -18.29 -2.48 -22.76
CA ILE A 49 -18.60 -3.70 -22.01
C ILE A 49 -20.02 -3.59 -21.46
N PHE A 50 -20.70 -4.72 -21.28
CA PHE A 50 -22.06 -4.74 -20.70
C PHE A 50 -22.03 -5.01 -19.20
N ASP A 51 -20.99 -5.70 -18.73
CA ASP A 51 -20.78 -6.10 -17.34
C ASP A 51 -19.33 -5.85 -16.90
N VAL A 52 -19.14 -5.31 -15.69
CA VAL A 52 -17.82 -5.13 -15.07
C VAL A 52 -17.13 -6.47 -14.78
N GLY A 53 -17.91 -7.54 -14.56
CA GLY A 53 -17.42 -8.91 -14.40
C GLY A 53 -16.66 -9.48 -15.61
N GLU A 54 -16.80 -8.85 -16.79
CA GLU A 54 -15.96 -9.17 -17.96
C GLU A 54 -14.49 -8.76 -17.77
N VAL A 55 -14.22 -7.81 -16.86
CA VAL A 55 -12.89 -7.20 -16.66
C VAL A 55 -12.25 -7.62 -15.35
N VAL A 56 -13.04 -7.78 -14.29
CA VAL A 56 -12.57 -8.09 -12.95
C VAL A 56 -13.43 -9.15 -12.27
N LYS A 57 -12.82 -9.90 -11.35
CA LYS A 57 -13.52 -10.89 -10.52
C LYS A 57 -13.32 -10.60 -9.04
N GLU A 58 -14.26 -11.07 -8.22
CA GLU A 58 -14.13 -11.01 -6.77
C GLU A 58 -12.85 -11.71 -6.29
N GLY A 59 -12.18 -11.10 -5.31
CA GLY A 59 -10.89 -11.53 -4.77
C GLY A 59 -9.67 -11.17 -5.63
N GLU A 60 -9.85 -10.68 -6.86
CA GLU A 60 -8.73 -10.29 -7.71
C GLU A 60 -8.02 -9.06 -7.16
N VAL A 61 -6.69 -9.03 -7.29
CA VAL A 61 -5.87 -7.86 -6.92
C VAL A 61 -5.49 -7.12 -8.20
N LYS A 62 -5.84 -5.84 -8.27
CA LYS A 62 -5.60 -4.96 -9.43
C LYS A 62 -4.91 -3.67 -9.00
N VAL A 63 -4.25 -3.01 -9.95
CA VAL A 63 -3.80 -1.63 -9.80
C VAL A 63 -4.85 -0.72 -10.42
N ALA A 64 -5.26 0.32 -9.70
CA ALA A 64 -6.22 1.31 -10.17
C ALA A 64 -5.70 2.72 -9.92
N LYS A 65 -6.11 3.65 -10.79
CA LYS A 65 -5.80 5.08 -10.64
C LYS A 65 -6.92 5.79 -9.90
N VAL A 66 -6.57 6.60 -8.90
CA VAL A 66 -7.51 7.45 -8.16
C VAL A 66 -7.99 8.60 -9.03
N ILE A 67 -9.30 8.73 -9.18
CA ILE A 67 -9.94 9.81 -9.95
C ILE A 67 -10.51 10.85 -9.01
N LYS A 68 -11.13 10.41 -7.91
CA LYS A 68 -11.80 11.25 -6.94
C LYS A 68 -11.75 10.60 -5.56
N VAL A 69 -11.67 11.44 -4.53
CA VAL A 69 -11.72 11.02 -3.13
C VAL A 69 -12.91 11.71 -2.46
N GLU A 70 -13.76 10.95 -1.80
CA GLU A 70 -14.81 11.43 -0.90
C GLU A 70 -14.34 11.22 0.54
N GLU A 71 -13.74 12.26 1.13
CA GLU A 71 -13.09 12.19 2.45
C GLU A 71 -14.10 11.85 3.56
N ASP A 72 -15.30 12.43 3.52
CA ASP A 72 -16.35 12.21 4.52
C ASP A 72 -16.79 10.75 4.64
N LYS A 73 -16.72 10.00 3.52
CA LYS A 73 -17.18 8.61 3.43
C LYS A 73 -16.04 7.59 3.37
N LYS A 74 -14.78 8.04 3.38
CA LYS A 74 -13.60 7.21 3.07
C LYS A 74 -13.80 6.37 1.79
N LEU A 75 -14.40 6.98 0.77
CA LEU A 75 -14.71 6.31 -0.50
C LEU A 75 -13.87 6.90 -1.63
N VAL A 76 -13.22 6.04 -2.40
CA VAL A 76 -12.32 6.42 -3.48
C VAL A 76 -12.88 5.93 -4.83
N HIS A 77 -13.03 6.85 -5.79
CA HIS A 77 -13.41 6.49 -7.15
C HIS A 77 -12.16 6.17 -7.96
N LEU A 78 -12.19 5.02 -8.61
CA LEU A 78 -11.03 4.38 -9.21
C LEU A 78 -11.28 4.10 -10.70
N SER A 79 -10.18 4.03 -11.44
CA SER A 79 -10.18 3.66 -12.85
C SER A 79 -9.12 2.60 -13.13
N LEU A 80 -9.52 1.55 -13.84
CA LEU A 80 -8.60 0.57 -14.41
C LEU A 80 -8.11 0.97 -15.79
N LYS A 81 -8.97 1.60 -16.62
CA LYS A 81 -8.62 1.95 -18.01
C LYS A 81 -7.54 3.02 -18.14
N ARG A 82 -7.33 3.82 -17.10
CA ARG A 82 -6.30 4.88 -17.01
C ARG A 82 -4.96 4.39 -16.45
N VAL A 83 -4.79 3.08 -16.27
CA VAL A 83 -3.54 2.46 -15.80
C VAL A 83 -2.87 1.77 -16.99
N SER A 84 -1.62 2.13 -17.30
CA SER A 84 -0.85 1.43 -18.32
C SER A 84 -0.25 0.13 -17.78
N LYS A 85 0.18 -0.77 -18.67
CA LYS A 85 0.88 -2.00 -18.25
C LYS A 85 2.20 -1.72 -17.51
N LEU A 86 2.85 -0.60 -17.85
CA LEU A 86 4.07 -0.18 -17.15
C LEU A 86 3.73 0.28 -15.73
N ASP A 87 2.73 1.15 -15.60
CA ASP A 87 2.23 1.63 -14.30
C ASP A 87 1.82 0.46 -13.39
N GLU A 88 1.07 -0.51 -13.92
CA GLU A 88 0.65 -1.69 -13.19
C GLU A 88 1.85 -2.49 -12.67
N LYS A 89 2.85 -2.73 -13.54
CA LYS A 89 4.05 -3.48 -13.19
C LYS A 89 4.89 -2.75 -12.14
N GLU A 90 5.10 -1.45 -12.31
CA GLU A 90 5.88 -0.63 -11.38
C GLU A 90 5.19 -0.54 -10.02
N LYS A 91 3.89 -0.25 -9.99
CA LYS A 91 3.13 -0.18 -8.75
C LYS A 91 3.05 -1.53 -8.03
N MET A 92 2.88 -2.63 -8.77
CA MET A 92 2.88 -3.96 -8.18
C MET A 92 4.26 -4.34 -7.59
N ASN A 93 5.35 -3.88 -8.21
CA ASN A 93 6.69 -4.07 -7.66
C ASN A 93 6.91 -3.24 -6.39
N GLU A 94 6.45 -1.98 -6.37
CA GLU A 94 6.45 -1.12 -5.17
C GLU A 94 5.65 -1.79 -4.04
N PHE A 95 4.44 -2.25 -4.33
CA PHE A 95 3.57 -2.92 -3.35
C PHE A 95 4.22 -4.18 -2.78
N ARG A 96 4.83 -5.03 -3.62
CA ARG A 96 5.56 -6.22 -3.16
C ARG A 96 6.78 -5.88 -2.31
N LYS A 97 7.46 -4.76 -2.58
CA LYS A 97 8.55 -4.28 -1.71
C LYS A 97 7.98 -3.88 -0.36
N GLU A 98 6.90 -3.10 -0.34
CA GLU A 98 6.24 -2.70 0.90
C GLU A 98 5.74 -3.91 1.72
N GLU A 99 5.16 -4.94 1.08
CA GLU A 99 4.76 -6.18 1.79
C GLU A 99 5.95 -6.90 2.42
N ARG A 100 7.11 -6.88 1.77
CA ARG A 100 8.35 -7.42 2.36
C ARG A 100 8.83 -6.56 3.52
N GLY A 101 8.77 -5.23 3.38
CA GLY A 101 9.09 -4.28 4.44
C GLY A 101 8.20 -4.47 5.67
N GLU A 102 6.88 -4.62 5.48
CA GLU A 102 5.92 -4.88 6.55
C GLU A 102 6.22 -6.22 7.25
N LYS A 103 6.53 -7.28 6.52
CA LYS A 103 6.91 -8.57 7.12
C LYS A 103 8.18 -8.47 7.98
N LEU A 104 9.19 -7.76 7.51
CA LEU A 104 10.42 -7.51 8.28
C LEU A 104 10.12 -6.69 9.55
N LEU A 105 9.28 -5.67 9.41
CA LEU A 105 8.82 -4.87 10.55
C LEU A 105 8.02 -5.71 11.56
N GLU A 106 7.16 -6.60 11.08
CA GLU A 106 6.39 -7.52 11.91
C GLU A 106 7.31 -8.49 12.68
N MET A 107 8.35 -9.01 12.03
CA MET A 107 9.36 -9.83 12.69
C MET A 107 10.10 -9.03 13.79
N ALA A 108 10.43 -7.76 13.53
CA ALA A 108 11.11 -6.89 14.50
C ALA A 108 10.20 -6.55 15.68
N ALA A 109 8.91 -6.34 15.41
CA ALA A 109 7.92 -6.15 16.43
C ALA A 109 7.82 -7.39 17.33
N LYS A 110 7.78 -8.59 16.74
CA LYS A 110 7.71 -9.86 17.47
C LYS A 110 8.93 -10.09 18.37
N SER A 111 10.14 -9.77 17.92
CA SER A 111 11.34 -9.91 18.77
C SER A 111 11.35 -8.94 19.96
N LEU A 112 10.71 -7.78 19.80
CA LEU A 112 10.51 -6.79 20.86
C LEU A 112 9.23 -7.03 21.70
N GLY A 113 8.45 -8.07 21.39
CA GLY A 113 7.18 -8.34 22.07
C GLY A 113 6.07 -7.33 21.77
N LYS A 114 6.18 -6.56 20.67
CA LYS A 114 5.24 -5.52 20.24
C LYS A 114 4.34 -5.99 19.11
N SER A 115 3.17 -5.37 18.99
CA SER A 115 2.25 -5.57 17.88
C SER A 115 2.71 -4.83 16.61
N LEU A 116 2.16 -5.23 15.46
CA LEU A 116 2.42 -4.54 14.18
C LEU A 116 1.93 -3.08 14.23
N ASP A 117 0.81 -2.83 14.90
CA ASP A 117 0.27 -1.49 15.12
C ASP A 117 1.24 -0.58 15.90
N GLU A 118 1.85 -1.07 16.97
CA GLU A 118 2.89 -0.36 17.71
C GLU A 118 4.12 -0.12 16.83
N ALA A 119 4.54 -1.14 16.06
CA ALA A 119 5.66 -1.02 15.13
C ALA A 119 5.45 0.08 14.09
N TYR A 120 4.24 0.20 13.53
CA TYR A 120 3.90 1.27 12.60
C TYR A 120 3.99 2.65 13.25
N ASN A 121 3.45 2.79 14.46
CA ASN A 121 3.42 4.07 15.18
C ASN A 121 4.82 4.53 15.62
N GLU A 122 5.67 3.60 16.07
CA GLU A 122 6.99 3.93 16.60
C GLU A 122 8.05 4.12 15.51
N VAL A 123 8.03 3.31 14.45
CA VAL A 123 9.06 3.35 13.41
C VAL A 123 8.54 3.26 11.99
N GLY A 124 7.46 2.50 11.73
CA GLY A 124 7.00 2.24 10.35
C GLY A 124 6.66 3.51 9.56
N TYR A 125 5.83 4.39 10.12
CA TYR A 125 5.46 5.65 9.44
C TYR A 125 6.66 6.59 9.23
N LEU A 126 7.59 6.61 10.19
CA LEU A 126 8.81 7.40 10.11
C LEU A 126 9.71 6.91 8.97
N LEU A 127 9.81 5.59 8.77
CA LEU A 127 10.59 5.01 7.67
C LEU A 127 9.95 5.31 6.32
N GLN A 128 8.64 5.19 6.20
CA GLN A 128 7.92 5.56 4.97
C GLN A 128 8.12 7.04 4.63
N GLU A 129 8.00 7.94 5.61
CA GLU A 129 8.18 9.38 5.39
C GLU A 129 9.59 9.72 4.93
N LYS A 130 10.61 9.10 5.52
CA LYS A 130 12.01 9.46 5.25
C LYS A 130 12.63 8.76 4.05
N PHE A 131 12.18 7.55 3.73
CA PHE A 131 12.79 6.71 2.70
C PHE A 131 11.83 6.37 1.57
N GLY A 132 10.57 6.82 1.64
CA GLY A 132 9.53 6.54 0.65
C GLY A 132 8.87 5.17 0.78
N SER A 133 9.58 4.19 1.35
CA SER A 133 9.07 2.83 1.58
C SER A 133 9.63 2.25 2.89
N LEU A 134 8.86 1.38 3.54
CA LEU A 134 9.30 0.59 4.69
C LEU A 134 10.51 -0.25 4.34
N TYR A 135 10.49 -0.89 3.18
CA TYR A 135 11.56 -1.76 2.73
C TYR A 135 12.87 -1.00 2.57
N ASP A 136 12.86 0.13 1.88
CA ASP A 136 14.06 0.94 1.70
C ASP A 136 14.53 1.53 3.02
N GLY A 137 13.61 1.93 3.92
CA GLY A 137 13.95 2.36 5.26
C GLY A 137 14.69 1.29 6.07
N ILE A 138 14.15 0.07 6.09
CA ILE A 138 14.74 -1.09 6.77
C ILE A 138 16.12 -1.43 6.22
N ILE A 139 16.28 -1.46 4.89
CA ILE A 139 17.56 -1.76 4.25
C ILE A 139 18.59 -0.63 4.48
N ASN A 140 18.14 0.63 4.58
CA ASN A 140 19.02 1.75 4.87
C ASN A 140 19.49 1.78 6.33
N ILE A 141 18.67 1.29 7.27
CA ILE A 141 19.09 1.09 8.68
C ILE A 141 20.34 0.22 8.74
N LYS A 142 20.35 -0.92 8.02
CA LYS A 142 21.52 -1.80 7.92
C LYS A 142 22.74 -1.11 7.32
N LYS A 143 22.56 -0.32 6.25
CA LYS A 143 23.68 0.26 5.48
C LYS A 143 24.32 1.48 6.14
N ASN A 144 23.60 2.23 6.98
CA ASN A 144 24.05 3.54 7.47
C ASN A 144 23.85 3.69 8.98
N TYR A 145 24.33 2.73 9.78
CA TYR A 145 24.20 2.73 11.24
C TYR A 145 24.59 4.08 11.89
N ALA A 146 25.66 4.73 11.38
CA ALA A 146 26.16 6.01 11.89
C ALA A 146 25.27 7.24 11.58
N LYS A 147 24.30 7.15 10.64
CA LYS A 147 23.37 8.27 10.34
C LYS A 147 22.02 8.12 11.08
N LEU A 148 21.84 7.05 11.86
CA LEU A 148 20.59 6.74 12.54
C LEU A 148 20.24 7.68 13.69
N GLU A 149 21.23 8.30 14.34
CA GLU A 149 21.00 9.29 15.40
C GLU A 149 20.19 10.50 14.90
N LYS A 150 20.32 10.85 13.61
CA LYS A 150 19.54 11.93 12.98
C LYS A 150 18.12 11.51 12.62
N LEU A 151 17.84 10.20 12.62
CA LEU A 151 16.59 9.66 12.11
C LEU A 151 15.47 9.66 13.15
N LYS A 152 15.73 9.96 14.43
CA LYS A 152 14.75 9.88 15.54
C LYS A 152 14.10 8.49 15.66
N VAL A 153 14.79 7.44 15.21
CA VAL A 153 14.35 6.05 15.37
C VAL A 153 14.85 5.55 16.73
N PRO A 154 14.01 4.91 17.57
CA PRO A 154 14.47 4.38 18.85
C PRO A 154 15.53 3.29 18.65
N LYS A 155 16.52 3.25 19.55
CA LYS A 155 17.66 2.34 19.44
C LYS A 155 17.25 0.86 19.43
N GLU A 156 16.26 0.50 20.25
CA GLU A 156 15.69 -0.86 20.29
C GLU A 156 15.19 -1.35 18.92
N TRP A 157 14.59 -0.47 18.11
CA TRP A 157 14.14 -0.82 16.76
C TRP A 157 15.30 -0.95 15.79
N ILE A 158 16.35 -0.14 15.94
CA ILE A 158 17.55 -0.24 15.12
C ILE A 158 18.20 -1.60 15.31
N ASP A 159 18.37 -2.00 16.57
CA ASP A 159 19.04 -3.25 16.92
C ASP A 159 18.20 -4.45 16.45
N ALA A 160 16.88 -4.45 16.72
CA ALA A 160 15.97 -5.51 16.27
C ALA A 160 15.89 -5.63 14.74
N ILE A 161 15.81 -4.51 14.01
CA ILE A 161 15.77 -4.52 12.54
C ILE A 161 17.11 -5.00 11.97
N THR A 162 18.24 -4.63 12.58
CA THR A 162 19.57 -5.06 12.12
C THR A 162 19.73 -6.57 12.26
N GLU A 163 19.29 -7.15 13.37
CA GLU A 163 19.34 -8.59 13.64
C GLU A 163 18.51 -9.40 12.63
N ILE A 164 17.33 -8.90 12.22
CA ILE A 164 16.43 -9.61 11.29
C ILE A 164 16.91 -9.58 9.84
N VAL A 165 17.63 -8.53 9.47
CA VAL A 165 18.09 -8.33 8.09
C VAL A 165 19.51 -8.87 7.91
N GLU A 166 20.16 -9.38 8.96
CA GLU A 166 21.47 -10.06 8.89
C GLU A 166 21.42 -11.27 7.94
#